data_AF-A0A511ZQ08-F1
#
_entry.id   AF-A0A511ZQ08-F1
#
_cell.length_a   1.000
_cell.length_b   1.000
_cell.length_c   1.000
_cell.angle_alpha   90.00
_cell.angle_beta   90.00
_cell.angle_gamma   90.00
#
_symmetry.space_group_name_H-M   'P 1'
#
loop_
_entity.id
_entity.type
_entity.pdbx_description
1 polymer ?
#
loop_
_entity_poly.entity_id
_entity_poly.type
_entity_poly.pdbx_seq_one_letter_code
_entity_poly.pdbx_strand_id
1 'polypeptide(L)'
;MKPLPFVGIDDFAFKKRMTYGTIFIDLIRKKPIDLLETRKQEEVTEWLKSHSNIALITRDGSKSYAKAITEASSSIVRVGDCWHILHQLFEAVKNSISNMVPLKWKAPNSEQQVSEKVVRTFPARKNEARRIRKREKEMGKDSTCSSFA
;
A
#
# COMPACT_ATOMS: atom_id res chain seq x y z
N MET A 1 32.14 -28.61 14.39
CA MET A 1 31.18 -27.72 13.68
C MET A 1 30.51 -26.79 14.69
N LYS A 2 30.18 -25.55 14.29
CA LYS A 2 29.41 -24.63 15.15
C LYS A 2 27.93 -25.04 15.15
N PRO A 3 27.20 -24.89 16.27
CA PRO A 3 25.80 -25.27 16.30
C PRO A 3 24.94 -24.34 15.43
N LEU A 4 23.92 -24.93 14.78
CA LEU A 4 22.93 -24.27 13.91
C LEU A 4 21.51 -24.49 14.47
N PRO A 5 21.18 -23.92 15.65
CA PRO A 5 19.89 -24.19 16.30
C PRO A 5 18.70 -23.58 15.56
N PHE A 6 18.90 -22.51 14.78
CA PHE A 6 17.85 -21.76 14.07
C PHE A 6 18.25 -21.56 12.61
N VAL A 7 17.48 -22.13 11.69
CA VAL A 7 17.77 -22.11 10.26
C VAL A 7 16.59 -21.55 9.45
N GLY A 8 16.87 -20.69 8.49
CA GLY A 8 15.91 -20.26 7.48
C GLY A 8 16.08 -21.07 6.20
N ILE A 9 14.97 -21.44 5.57
CA ILE A 9 14.93 -22.11 4.27
C ILE A 9 14.09 -21.27 3.31
N ASP A 10 14.63 -20.99 2.13
CA ASP A 10 13.93 -20.28 1.06
C ASP A 10 14.42 -20.71 -0.33
N ASP A 11 13.68 -20.31 -1.36
CA ASP A 11 14.05 -20.50 -2.76
C ASP A 11 15.17 -19.52 -3.18
N PHE A 12 16.23 -20.05 -3.76
CA PHE A 12 17.29 -19.25 -4.36
C PHE A 12 17.26 -19.34 -5.88
N ALA A 13 17.18 -18.19 -6.55
CA ALA A 13 17.21 -18.14 -8.00
C ALA A 13 18.65 -18.01 -8.52
N PHE A 14 19.22 -19.08 -9.08
CA PHE A 14 20.49 -19.03 -9.82
C PHE A 14 20.34 -18.24 -11.12
N LYS A 15 19.23 -18.48 -11.81
CA LYS A 15 18.79 -17.69 -12.96
C LYS A 15 17.31 -17.43 -12.81
N LYS A 16 16.96 -16.15 -12.60
CA LYS A 16 15.59 -15.70 -12.37
C LYS A 16 14.63 -16.28 -13.41
N ARG A 17 13.54 -16.91 -12.95
CA ARG A 17 12.52 -17.60 -13.77
C ARG A 17 13.00 -18.84 -14.55
N MET A 18 14.18 -19.38 -14.26
CA MET A 18 14.70 -20.56 -14.95
C MET A 18 15.14 -21.65 -13.97
N THR A 19 16.16 -21.35 -13.17
CA THR A 19 16.78 -22.33 -12.28
C THR A 19 16.72 -21.82 -10.85
N TYR A 20 16.13 -22.65 -10.00
CA TYR A 20 15.92 -22.39 -8.59
C TYR A 20 16.47 -23.54 -7.77
N GLY A 21 17.09 -23.22 -6.65
CA GLY A 21 17.48 -24.16 -5.63
C GLY A 21 17.01 -23.72 -4.25
N THR A 22 17.64 -24.28 -3.22
CA THR A 22 17.26 -24.06 -1.82
C THR A 22 18.43 -23.41 -1.09
N ILE A 23 18.23 -22.25 -0.47
CA ILE A 23 19.22 -21.63 0.40
C ILE A 23 18.90 -21.91 1.87
N PHE A 24 19.94 -22.23 2.64
CA PHE A 24 19.87 -22.35 4.09
C PHE A 24 20.57 -21.17 4.74
N ILE A 25 19.93 -20.54 5.71
CA ILE A 25 20.44 -19.31 6.35
C ILE A 25 20.50 -19.52 7.86
N ASP A 26 21.63 -19.18 8.47
CA ASP A 26 21.75 -19.11 9.92
C ASP A 26 21.00 -17.88 10.42
N LEU A 27 19.91 -18.09 11.16
CA LEU A 27 19.06 -17.00 11.63
C LEU A 27 19.68 -16.18 12.76
N ILE A 28 20.65 -16.73 13.50
CA ILE A 28 21.39 -15.97 14.52
C ILE A 28 22.43 -15.08 13.83
N ARG A 29 23.24 -15.69 12.95
CA ARG A 29 24.40 -15.01 12.34
C ARG A 29 24.04 -14.20 11.11
N LYS A 30 22.83 -14.40 10.56
CA LYS A 30 22.32 -13.79 9.33
C LYS A 30 23.24 -14.04 8.15
N LYS A 31 23.71 -15.29 8.02
CA LYS A 31 24.63 -15.71 6.96
C LYS A 31 24.10 -16.94 6.25
N PRO A 32 24.29 -17.06 4.92
CA PRO A 32 24.10 -18.31 4.22
C PRO A 32 24.96 -19.41 4.86
N ILE A 33 24.35 -20.56 5.09
CA ILE A 33 25.00 -21.78 5.55
C ILE A 33 25.40 -22.60 4.33
N ASP A 34 24.43 -22.84 3.44
CA ASP A 34 24.59 -23.69 2.28
C ASP A 34 23.56 -23.33 1.20
N LEU A 35 23.82 -23.80 -0.02
CA LEU A 35 22.98 -23.58 -1.19
C LEU A 35 22.92 -24.87 -2.02
N LEU A 36 21.75 -25.50 -2.05
CA LEU A 36 21.48 -26.65 -2.90
C LEU A 36 20.98 -26.20 -4.27
N GLU A 37 21.49 -26.77 -5.35
CA GLU A 37 21.06 -26.51 -6.73
C GLU A 37 19.72 -27.20 -7.09
N THR A 38 18.92 -27.52 -6.09
CA THR A 38 17.68 -28.29 -6.21
C THR A 38 16.64 -27.78 -5.23
N ARG A 39 15.37 -28.09 -5.51
CA ARG A 39 14.23 -27.92 -4.58
C ARG A 39 13.55 -29.24 -4.26
N LYS A 40 14.16 -30.35 -4.66
CA LYS A 40 13.58 -31.68 -4.44
C LYS A 40 13.52 -31.96 -2.95
N GLN A 41 12.39 -32.51 -2.53
CA GLN A 41 12.10 -32.77 -1.14
C GLN A 41 13.16 -33.70 -0.53
N GLU A 42 13.56 -34.73 -1.27
CA GLU A 42 14.48 -35.78 -0.84
C GLU A 42 15.86 -35.21 -0.49
N GLU A 43 16.40 -34.37 -1.36
CA GLU A 43 17.72 -33.74 -1.19
C GLU A 43 17.72 -32.74 -0.01
N VAL A 44 16.62 -31.98 0.16
CA VAL A 44 16.45 -31.09 1.33
C VAL A 44 16.33 -31.91 2.62
N THR A 45 15.59 -33.03 2.61
CA THR A 45 15.48 -33.93 3.77
C THR A 45 16.84 -34.50 4.16
N GLU A 46 17.65 -34.94 3.20
CA GLU A 46 19.00 -35.46 3.44
C GLU A 46 19.92 -34.39 4.05
N TRP A 47 19.86 -33.16 3.54
CA TRP A 47 20.60 -32.04 4.12
C TRP A 47 20.17 -31.75 5.56
N LEU A 48 18.87 -31.79 5.86
CA LEU A 48 18.38 -31.57 7.22
C LEU A 48 18.79 -32.70 8.18
N LYS A 49 18.81 -33.95 7.71
CA LYS A 49 19.27 -35.10 8.51
C LYS A 49 20.75 -35.04 8.85
N SER A 50 21.59 -34.45 7.99
CA SER A 50 23.01 -34.26 8.29
C SER A 50 23.27 -33.17 9.35
N HIS A 51 22.25 -32.38 9.69
CA HIS A 51 22.31 -31.29 10.68
C HIS A 51 21.37 -31.55 11.87
N SER A 52 21.71 -32.53 12.70
CA SER A 52 20.88 -32.99 13.83
C SER A 52 20.67 -31.98 14.98
N ASN A 53 21.39 -30.86 14.95
CA ASN A 53 21.36 -29.80 15.97
C ASN A 53 20.36 -28.68 15.66
N ILE A 54 19.62 -28.78 14.56
CA ILE A 54 18.57 -27.81 14.21
C ILE A 54 17.38 -28.02 15.14
N ALA A 55 17.02 -26.99 15.90
CA ALA A 55 15.87 -27.01 16.79
C ALA A 55 14.63 -26.38 16.12
N LEU A 56 14.85 -25.37 15.27
CA LEU A 56 13.79 -24.60 14.64
C LEU A 56 14.16 -24.19 13.23
N ILE A 57 13.16 -24.25 12.34
CA ILE A 57 13.26 -23.81 10.97
C ILE A 57 12.19 -22.77 10.66
N THR A 58 12.60 -21.63 10.09
CA THR A 58 11.69 -20.69 9.42
C THR A 58 11.63 -21.03 7.94
N ARG A 59 10.44 -21.10 7.36
CA ARG A 59 10.27 -21.40 5.92
C ARG A 59 9.15 -20.60 5.30
N ASP A 60 9.17 -20.54 3.97
CA ASP A 60 8.26 -19.82 3.08
C ASP A 60 6.80 -20.35 3.13
N GLY A 61 6.06 -20.39 2.02
CA GLY A 61 4.74 -21.04 1.91
C GLY A 61 4.79 -22.52 1.48
N SER A 62 5.95 -23.04 1.09
CA SER A 62 6.11 -24.31 0.37
C SER A 62 5.70 -25.57 1.16
N LYS A 63 4.84 -26.38 0.53
CA LYS A 63 4.45 -27.71 1.03
C LYS A 63 5.59 -28.72 0.95
N SER A 64 6.49 -28.60 -0.04
CA SER A 64 7.62 -29.53 -0.18
C SER A 64 8.60 -29.37 0.99
N TYR A 65 8.94 -28.13 1.36
CA TYR A 65 9.79 -27.87 2.53
C TYR A 65 9.12 -28.32 3.83
N ALA A 66 7.81 -28.07 4.00
CA ALA A 66 7.09 -28.54 5.18
C ALA A 66 7.17 -30.08 5.31
N LYS A 67 7.07 -30.82 4.19
CA LYS A 67 7.18 -32.27 4.18
C LYS A 67 8.62 -32.74 4.41
N ALA A 68 9.61 -32.09 3.79
CA ALA A 68 11.02 -32.39 3.99
C ALA A 68 11.45 -32.24 5.47
N ILE A 69 11.05 -31.14 6.11
CA ILE A 69 11.34 -30.91 7.55
C ILE A 69 10.68 -31.99 8.41
N THR A 70 9.44 -32.36 8.10
CA THR A 70 8.70 -33.39 8.84
C THR A 70 9.37 -34.77 8.70
N GLU A 71 9.87 -35.11 7.51
CA GLU A 71 10.60 -36.36 7.24
C GLU A 71 12.02 -36.37 7.81
N ALA A 72 12.65 -35.20 7.97
CA ALA A 72 13.97 -35.07 8.57
C ALA A 72 13.92 -35.29 10.08
N SER A 73 13.02 -34.58 10.78
CA SER A 73 12.74 -34.83 12.19
C SER A 73 11.43 -34.16 12.62
N SER A 74 10.58 -34.90 13.33
CA SER A 74 9.37 -34.37 13.95
C SER A 74 9.64 -33.44 15.14
N SER A 75 10.87 -33.41 15.66
CA SER A 75 11.26 -32.54 16.78
C SER A 75 11.54 -31.10 16.36
N ILE A 76 11.73 -30.83 15.06
CA ILE A 76 12.07 -29.51 14.56
C ILE A 76 10.82 -28.62 14.59
N VAL A 77 10.90 -27.50 15.31
CA VAL A 77 9.83 -26.50 15.34
C VAL A 77 9.78 -25.79 13.99
N ARG A 78 8.59 -25.73 13.39
CA ARG A 78 8.36 -25.11 12.08
C ARG A 78 7.68 -23.77 12.27
N VAL A 79 8.29 -22.70 11.77
CA VAL A 79 7.77 -21.34 11.84
C VAL A 79 7.59 -20.80 10.42
N GLY A 80 6.47 -20.12 10.18
CA GLY A 80 6.27 -19.41 8.92
C GLY A 80 7.07 -18.11 8.89
N ASP A 81 7.71 -17.82 7.76
CA ASP A 81 8.35 -16.53 7.56
C ASP A 81 7.31 -15.39 7.51
N CYS A 82 7.51 -14.38 8.36
CA CYS A 82 6.69 -13.19 8.47
C CYS A 82 6.58 -12.43 7.15
N TRP A 83 7.64 -12.36 6.34
CA TRP A 83 7.58 -11.63 5.06
C TRP A 83 6.55 -12.27 4.14
N HIS A 84 6.60 -13.59 3.97
CA HIS A 84 5.63 -14.31 3.14
C HIS A 84 4.19 -14.17 3.65
N ILE A 85 3.99 -14.18 4.97
CA ILE A 85 2.65 -13.99 5.57
C ILE A 85 2.12 -12.58 5.27
N LEU A 86 2.92 -11.55 5.57
CA LEU A 86 2.52 -10.16 5.35
C LEU A 86 2.30 -9.87 3.87
N HIS A 87 3.16 -10.40 3.00
CA HIS A 87 3.06 -10.13 1.58
C HIS A 87 1.80 -10.75 0.97
N GLN A 88 1.47 -11.99 1.35
CA GLN A 88 0.22 -12.62 0.92
C GLN A 88 -1.01 -11.91 1.47
N LEU A 89 -0.97 -11.43 2.72
CA LEU A 89 -2.05 -10.64 3.29
C LEU A 89 -2.26 -9.34 2.50
N PHE A 90 -1.20 -8.59 2.22
CA PHE A 90 -1.32 -7.33 1.48
C PHE A 90 -1.81 -7.53 0.06
N GLU A 91 -1.38 -8.59 -0.64
CA GLU A 91 -1.91 -8.91 -1.96
C GLU A 91 -3.40 -9.29 -1.91
N ALA A 92 -3.83 -10.03 -0.89
CA ALA A 92 -5.25 -10.35 -0.69
C ALA A 92 -6.10 -9.08 -0.46
N VAL A 93 -5.63 -8.17 0.41
CA VAL A 93 -6.29 -6.87 0.66
C VAL A 93 -6.36 -6.03 -0.60
N LYS A 94 -5.24 -5.91 -1.32
CA LYS A 94 -5.17 -5.16 -2.59
C LYS A 94 -6.15 -5.70 -3.62
N ASN A 95 -6.23 -7.03 -3.78
CA ASN A 95 -7.17 -7.66 -4.70
C ASN A 95 -8.62 -7.41 -4.28
N SER A 96 -8.91 -7.48 -2.97
CA SER A 96 -10.25 -7.19 -2.45
C SER A 96 -10.67 -5.73 -2.74
N ILE A 97 -9.81 -4.77 -2.44
CA ILE A 97 -10.07 -3.34 -2.71
C ILE A 97 -10.23 -3.11 -4.22
N SER A 98 -9.35 -3.69 -5.03
CA SER A 98 -9.41 -3.54 -6.50
C SER A 98 -10.71 -4.10 -7.11
N ASN A 99 -11.34 -5.08 -6.45
CA ASN A 99 -12.62 -5.63 -6.87
C ASN A 99 -13.82 -4.77 -6.41
N MET A 100 -13.66 -4.03 -5.32
CA MET A 100 -14.71 -3.16 -4.77
C MET A 100 -14.73 -1.77 -5.40
N VAL A 101 -13.55 -1.22 -5.73
CA VAL A 101 -13.41 0.16 -6.18
C VAL A 101 -13.27 0.20 -7.71
N PRO A 102 -14.07 1.02 -8.43
CA PRO A 102 -13.92 1.15 -9.86
C PRO A 102 -12.53 1.72 -10.22
N LEU A 103 -11.84 1.06 -11.16
CA LEU A 103 -10.52 1.49 -11.65
C LEU A 103 -10.50 2.92 -12.21
N LYS A 104 -11.67 3.41 -12.64
CA LYS A 104 -11.88 4.79 -13.07
C LYS A 104 -12.76 5.49 -12.05
N TRP A 105 -12.16 6.40 -11.30
CA TRP A 105 -12.90 7.37 -10.52
C TRP A 105 -13.69 8.28 -11.47
N LYS A 106 -15.03 8.21 -11.40
CA LYS A 106 -15.88 9.27 -11.94
C LYS A 106 -16.21 10.18 -10.78
N ALA A 107 -15.90 11.47 -10.92
CA ALA A 107 -16.43 12.46 -9.99
C ALA A 107 -17.95 12.28 -9.96
N PRO A 108 -18.61 12.36 -8.78
CA PRO A 108 -20.05 12.42 -8.76
C PRO A 108 -20.48 13.53 -9.70
N ASN A 109 -21.36 13.24 -10.66
CA ASN A 109 -21.95 14.28 -11.49
C ASN A 109 -22.51 15.30 -10.51
N SER A 110 -21.94 16.50 -10.47
CA SER A 110 -22.68 17.65 -9.98
C SER A 110 -23.88 17.71 -10.91
N GLU A 111 -25.02 17.17 -10.47
CA GLU A 111 -26.28 17.38 -11.15
C GLU A 111 -26.45 18.89 -11.25
N GLN A 112 -26.15 19.43 -12.43
CA GLN A 112 -26.69 20.70 -12.86
C GLN A 112 -28.20 20.49 -12.99
N GLN A 113 -28.92 20.55 -11.87
CA GLN A 113 -30.26 21.10 -11.90
C GLN A 113 -30.09 22.61 -12.04
N VAL A 114 -29.92 23.05 -13.29
CA VAL A 114 -30.33 24.41 -13.66
C VAL A 114 -31.85 24.40 -13.65
N SER A 115 -32.46 24.63 -12.48
CA SER A 115 -33.83 25.11 -12.41
C SER A 115 -33.80 26.63 -12.53
N GLU A 116 -34.55 27.17 -13.49
CA GLU A 116 -34.63 28.59 -13.81
C GLU A 116 -34.85 29.51 -12.60
N LYS A 117 -34.03 30.57 -12.57
CA LYS A 117 -34.29 31.92 -12.03
C LYS A 117 -35.06 32.04 -10.70
N VAL A 118 -34.31 32.35 -9.64
CA VAL A 118 -34.66 33.50 -8.79
C VAL A 118 -33.43 34.39 -8.66
N VAL A 119 -33.34 35.41 -9.50
CA VAL A 119 -32.46 36.56 -9.24
C VAL A 119 -32.98 37.20 -7.95
N ARG A 120 -32.37 36.86 -6.81
CA ARG A 120 -32.56 37.63 -5.59
C ARG A 120 -31.80 38.94 -5.79
N THR A 121 -32.52 39.97 -6.22
CA THR A 121 -32.05 41.34 -6.05
C THR A 121 -31.91 41.57 -4.55
N PHE A 122 -30.68 41.69 -4.08
CA PHE A 122 -30.44 42.15 -2.72
C PHE A 122 -30.83 43.63 -2.67
N PRO A 123 -31.79 44.06 -1.83
CA PRO A 123 -32.07 45.47 -1.69
C PRO A 123 -30.83 46.15 -1.12
N ALA A 124 -30.36 47.19 -1.80
CA ALA A 124 -29.26 48.03 -1.32
C ALA A 124 -29.56 48.47 0.12
N ARG A 125 -28.60 48.30 1.04
CA ARG A 125 -28.74 48.74 2.43
C ARG A 125 -29.12 50.22 2.44
N LYS A 126 -30.10 50.61 3.26
CA LYS A 126 -30.62 52.00 3.40
C LYS A 126 -29.53 53.09 3.45
N ASN A 127 -28.32 52.73 3.89
CA ASN A 127 -27.17 53.61 4.02
C ASN A 127 -26.49 53.96 2.68
N GLU A 128 -26.67 53.17 1.62
CA GLU A 128 -26.07 53.39 0.29
C GLU A 128 -26.89 54.35 -0.57
N ALA A 129 -28.21 54.22 -0.58
CA ALA A 129 -29.12 55.19 -1.21
C ALA A 129 -28.99 56.60 -0.59
N ARG A 130 -28.68 56.68 0.71
CA ARG A 130 -28.43 57.96 1.39
C ARG A 130 -27.11 58.60 0.96
N ARG A 131 -26.08 57.81 0.66
CA ARG A 131 -24.78 58.31 0.14
C ARG A 131 -24.91 58.87 -1.27
N ILE A 132 -25.69 58.21 -2.13
CA ILE A 132 -25.91 58.64 -3.52
C ILE A 132 -26.71 59.95 -3.55
N ARG A 133 -27.83 60.05 -2.82
CA ARG A 133 -28.61 61.31 -2.71
C ARG A 133 -27.82 62.47 -2.11
N LYS A 134 -26.86 62.20 -1.21
CA LYS A 134 -26.00 63.25 -0.64
C LYS A 134 -25.02 63.80 -1.69
N ARG A 135 -24.40 62.92 -2.49
CA ARG A 135 -23.53 63.32 -3.61
C ARG A 135 -24.27 64.07 -4.70
N GLU A 136 -25.48 63.67 -5.06
CA GLU A 136 -26.29 64.38 -6.07
C GLU A 136 -26.71 65.78 -5.61
N LYS A 137 -27.04 65.95 -4.31
CA LYS A 137 -27.32 67.28 -3.73
C LYS A 137 -26.08 68.17 -3.59
N GLU A 138 -24.90 67.58 -3.41
CA GLU A 138 -23.63 68.31 -3.38
C GLU A 138 -23.23 68.78 -4.80
N MET A 139 -23.41 67.93 -5.82
CA MET A 139 -23.12 68.25 -7.23
C MET A 139 -24.13 69.20 -7.89
N GLY A 140 -25.35 69.32 -7.34
CA GLY A 140 -26.40 70.22 -7.84
C GLY A 140 -26.39 71.64 -7.27
N LYS A 141 -25.42 71.99 -6.41
CA LYS A 141 -25.29 73.35 -5.85
C LYS A 141 -24.39 74.28 -6.66
N ASP A 142 -23.64 73.75 -7.63
CA ASP A 142 -22.63 74.52 -8.37
C ASP A 142 -23.09 74.96 -9.78
N SER A 143 -24.38 74.81 -10.14
CA SER A 143 -24.88 75.07 -11.50
C SER A 143 -25.97 76.14 -11.63
N THR A 144 -26.02 77.11 -10.70
CA THR A 144 -26.78 78.35 -10.91
C THR A 144 -25.88 79.57 -10.73
N CYS A 145 -25.23 79.99 -11.83
CA CYS A 145 -24.97 81.40 -12.08
C CYS A 145 -24.77 81.65 -13.60
N SER A 146 -25.74 82.39 -14.17
CA SER A 146 -25.61 83.42 -15.22
C SER A 146 -24.82 83.08 -16.49
N SER A 147 -25.43 82.91 -17.67
CA SER A 147 -26.10 83.92 -18.51
C SER A 147 -25.19 85.02 -19.05
N PHE A 148 -25.30 85.25 -20.37
CA PHE A 148 -24.86 86.39 -21.19
C PHE A 148 -23.37 86.51 -21.57
N ALA A 149 -23.04 86.21 -22.83
CA ALA A 149 -22.73 87.19 -23.90
C ALA A 149 -22.48 86.47 -25.23
#